data_AF-A0A4V1G3K1-F1
#
_entry.id   AF-A0A4V1G3K1-F1
#
_cell.length_a   1.000
_cell.length_b   1.000
_cell.length_c   1.000
_cell.angle_alpha   90.00
_cell.angle_beta   90.00
_cell.angle_gamma   90.00
#
_symmetry.space_group_name_H-M   'P 1'
#
loop_
_entity.id
_entity.type
_entity.pdbx_description
1 polymer ?
#
loop_
_entity_poly.entity_id
_entity_poly.type
_entity_poly.pdbx_seq_one_letter_code
_entity_poly.pdbx_strand_id
1 'polypeptide(L)'
;MKGEITDKYVHELLERLKVEPNVVKDCSIFENNERHWKAVITTLDDSKLFTEFSMYTYSGVKQFTVKLEPQKVSNEFDKNLYDLKIHLKDVVRSEWEDCVWLEDEQSTAFAEELYGEIYRTENSLRQFINMVMVRTFGTSWWDNYIPQKLKDKYDSRHVAYKRIAESFKNVSDHLISIDTDDLIDLMTHVLKKWEPQHDKEIEKALEKTNLGQKELNQIIDKLRKQLVAEINLWDKIFEKYFGDGFVETWIEFSKNRNHVAHNKLLDLSAHEKIKKSIAIVASTIYSAKNKFELEHLSEEELEEIHAEFAEYEEEESELARQREIEFMEEEAGVKIKDEDAIFEEFNEHISNFVTSIADSIYFRNDINVKTEDLNRSEVTQGIILIESKINDSSLKVVTNIDIDDSAGQTSIVSLSLIVDGNEISTCELSYDNGDAKWNDDLGYYLPLVNNKLHIDYLGDFEKEILEKFEETFPNLVLEVESRKYEVVKNGGAEPVADFHCEECDEPLVSIDESLCDVGKCVNCGYEHSLEECLRCEQLYNSNVEGQNNFCDSCYEYLDRE
;
A
#
# COMPACT_ATOMS: atom_id res chain seq x y z
N MET A 1 9.41 -41.76 35.64
CA MET A 1 7.99 -42.02 35.98
C MET A 1 7.57 -43.43 35.52
N LYS A 2 7.00 -44.26 36.39
CA LYS A 2 6.66 -45.70 36.15
C LYS A 2 5.14 -45.98 35.98
N GLY A 3 4.33 -45.01 35.55
CA GLY A 3 2.92 -45.22 35.20
C GLY A 3 2.67 -45.06 33.71
N GLU A 4 1.79 -45.87 33.09
CA GLU A 4 1.23 -45.54 31.77
C GLU A 4 0.59 -44.15 31.84
N ILE A 5 0.77 -43.37 30.78
CA ILE A 5 0.15 -42.05 30.67
C ILE A 5 -1.32 -42.29 30.34
N THR A 6 -2.19 -41.91 31.28
CA THR A 6 -3.66 -42.09 31.21
C THR A 6 -4.33 -40.83 30.68
N ASP A 7 -5.62 -40.89 30.32
CA ASP A 7 -6.46 -39.70 30.04
C ASP A 7 -6.27 -38.57 31.06
N LYS A 8 -6.09 -38.93 32.33
CA LYS A 8 -5.79 -38.02 33.44
C LYS A 8 -4.59 -37.11 33.17
N TYR A 9 -3.55 -37.59 32.50
CA TYR A 9 -2.35 -36.81 32.19
C TYR A 9 -2.62 -35.74 31.15
N VAL A 10 -3.39 -36.04 30.08
CA VAL A 10 -3.73 -35.04 29.07
C VAL A 10 -4.64 -33.97 29.67
N HIS A 11 -5.58 -34.36 30.52
CA HIS A 11 -6.38 -33.41 31.29
C HIS A 11 -5.52 -32.53 32.23
N GLU A 12 -4.58 -33.13 32.98
CA GLU A 12 -3.65 -32.38 33.85
C GLU A 12 -2.68 -31.49 33.05
N LEU A 13 -2.25 -31.92 31.86
CA LEU A 13 -1.46 -31.10 30.94
C LEU A 13 -2.24 -29.87 30.50
N LEU A 14 -3.47 -30.06 30.00
CA LEU A 14 -4.35 -28.99 29.57
C LEU A 14 -4.67 -27.99 30.70
N GLU A 15 -4.92 -28.47 31.92
CA GLU A 15 -5.12 -27.59 33.07
C GLU A 15 -3.85 -26.80 33.43
N ARG A 16 -2.65 -27.40 33.27
CA ARG A 16 -1.39 -26.67 33.48
C ARG A 16 -1.15 -25.59 32.43
N LEU A 17 -1.59 -25.81 31.18
CA LEU A 17 -1.49 -24.78 30.13
C LEU A 17 -2.33 -23.53 30.46
N LYS A 18 -3.30 -23.61 31.38
CA LYS A 18 -4.10 -22.47 31.86
C LYS A 18 -3.41 -21.65 32.95
N VAL A 19 -2.36 -22.18 33.58
CA VAL A 19 -1.82 -21.58 34.83
C VAL A 19 -0.89 -20.40 34.56
N GLU A 20 -0.24 -20.35 33.40
CA GLU A 20 0.59 -19.27 32.86
C GLU A 20 1.33 -19.81 31.64
N PRO A 21 1.58 -19.05 30.56
CA PRO A 21 1.31 -17.64 30.33
C PRO A 21 -0.16 -17.38 29.93
N ASN A 22 -0.56 -16.11 30.00
CA ASN A 22 -1.86 -15.54 29.60
C ASN A 22 -2.16 -15.72 28.09
N VAL A 23 -2.08 -16.94 27.60
CA VAL A 23 -2.27 -17.30 26.18
C VAL A 23 -3.53 -18.16 26.05
N VAL A 24 -3.85 -18.97 27.06
CA VAL A 24 -4.99 -19.90 27.05
C VAL A 24 -6.16 -19.33 27.87
N LYS A 25 -7.28 -19.06 27.21
CA LYS A 25 -8.56 -18.69 27.83
C LYS A 25 -9.33 -19.90 28.32
N ASP A 26 -9.44 -20.90 27.46
CA ASP A 26 -10.11 -22.16 27.75
C ASP A 26 -9.49 -23.31 26.94
N CYS A 27 -9.69 -24.54 27.40
CA CYS A 27 -9.35 -25.71 26.60
C CYS A 27 -10.27 -26.87 26.92
N SER A 28 -10.67 -27.61 25.89
CA SER A 28 -11.56 -28.75 26.03
C SER A 28 -11.16 -29.89 25.10
N ILE A 29 -11.26 -31.12 25.61
CA ILE A 29 -11.09 -32.34 24.80
C ILE A 29 -12.42 -32.61 24.09
N PHE A 30 -12.42 -32.64 22.76
CA PHE A 30 -13.62 -32.92 21.96
C PHE A 30 -13.62 -34.34 21.37
N GLU A 31 -12.46 -34.99 21.30
CA GLU A 31 -12.34 -36.38 20.86
C GLU A 31 -11.33 -37.12 21.74
N ASN A 32 -11.69 -38.32 22.21
CA ASN A 32 -10.81 -39.19 23.00
C ASN A 32 -10.99 -40.64 22.52
N ASN A 33 -9.92 -41.19 21.96
CA ASN A 33 -9.79 -42.58 21.55
C ASN A 33 -8.61 -43.21 22.30
N GLU A 34 -8.51 -44.54 22.32
CA GLU A 34 -7.42 -45.24 23.02
C GLU A 34 -6.04 -44.69 22.60
N ARG A 35 -5.37 -43.96 23.52
CA ARG A 35 -4.06 -43.32 23.36
C ARG A 35 -3.99 -42.15 22.37
N HIS A 36 -5.13 -41.59 21.97
CA HIS A 36 -5.22 -40.44 21.06
C HIS A 36 -6.27 -39.44 21.56
N TRP A 37 -5.88 -38.18 21.70
CA TRP A 37 -6.76 -37.12 22.20
C TRP A 37 -6.73 -35.94 21.27
N LYS A 38 -7.89 -35.37 20.97
CA LYS A 38 -8.00 -34.08 20.29
C LYS A 38 -8.62 -33.05 21.21
N ALA A 39 -7.95 -31.92 21.35
CA ALA A 39 -8.41 -30.81 22.15
C ALA A 39 -8.45 -29.53 21.33
N VAL A 40 -9.37 -28.65 21.69
CA VAL A 40 -9.39 -27.27 21.23
C VAL A 40 -8.89 -26.40 22.37
N ILE A 41 -7.95 -25.51 22.05
CA ILE A 41 -7.42 -24.49 22.93
C ILE A 41 -7.93 -23.16 22.38
N THR A 42 -8.70 -22.44 23.18
CA THR A 42 -9.17 -21.10 22.87
C THR A 42 -8.20 -20.12 23.50
N THR A 43 -7.63 -19.24 22.70
CA THR A 43 -6.72 -18.18 23.14
C THR A 43 -7.49 -16.96 23.65
N LEU A 44 -6.80 -15.97 24.23
CA LEU A 44 -7.46 -14.80 24.84
C LEU A 44 -8.26 -13.94 23.85
N ASP A 45 -7.80 -13.88 22.61
CA ASP A 45 -8.42 -13.21 21.45
C ASP A 45 -9.58 -14.00 20.81
N ASP A 46 -10.04 -15.07 21.46
CA ASP A 46 -11.06 -16.00 20.95
C ASP A 46 -10.66 -16.80 19.71
N SER A 47 -9.37 -16.78 19.33
CA SER A 47 -8.83 -17.68 18.30
C SER A 47 -8.82 -19.13 18.80
N LYS A 48 -9.04 -20.08 17.87
CA LYS A 48 -9.10 -21.51 18.18
C LYS A 48 -7.92 -22.24 17.58
N LEU A 49 -7.21 -22.97 18.42
CA LEU A 49 -6.10 -23.83 18.07
C LEU A 49 -6.49 -25.28 18.34
N PHE A 50 -6.25 -26.15 17.37
CA PHE A 50 -6.53 -27.57 17.47
C PHE A 50 -5.24 -28.31 17.82
N THR A 51 -5.29 -29.14 18.86
CA THR A 51 -4.15 -29.95 19.25
C THR A 51 -4.50 -31.43 19.26
N GLU A 52 -3.62 -32.24 18.69
CA GLU A 52 -3.71 -33.69 18.72
C GLU A 52 -2.56 -34.27 19.54
N PHE A 53 -2.90 -35.08 20.53
CA PHE A 53 -1.96 -35.80 21.36
C PHE A 53 -2.02 -37.28 21.03
N SER A 54 -0.88 -37.93 20.84
CA SER A 54 -0.81 -39.38 20.64
C SER A 54 0.30 -40.01 21.46
N MET A 55 0.04 -41.22 21.97
CA MET A 55 0.95 -41.93 22.86
C MET A 55 1.28 -43.32 22.34
N TYR A 56 2.57 -43.57 22.12
CA TYR A 56 3.08 -44.86 21.69
C TYR A 56 4.14 -45.38 22.65
N THR A 57 4.35 -46.70 22.64
CA THR A 57 5.44 -47.33 23.37
C THR A 57 6.12 -48.32 22.46
N TYR A 58 7.42 -48.12 22.23
CA TYR A 58 8.23 -48.97 21.38
C TYR A 58 9.48 -49.41 22.15
N SER A 59 9.71 -50.72 22.23
CA SER A 59 10.88 -51.30 22.91
C SER A 59 11.09 -50.80 24.35
N GLY A 60 9.99 -50.50 25.07
CA GLY A 60 10.03 -49.98 26.43
C GLY A 60 10.25 -48.47 26.55
N VAL A 61 10.46 -47.77 25.44
CA VAL A 61 10.52 -46.30 25.37
C VAL A 61 9.13 -45.76 25.07
N LYS A 62 8.72 -44.75 25.85
CA LYS A 62 7.46 -44.04 25.65
C LYS A 62 7.69 -42.87 24.69
N GLN A 63 6.74 -42.64 23.81
CA GLN A 63 6.72 -41.52 22.89
C GLN A 63 5.39 -40.79 23.02
N PHE A 64 5.46 -39.49 23.28
CA PHE A 64 4.30 -38.61 23.27
C PHE A 64 4.49 -37.59 22.17
N THR A 65 3.58 -37.65 21.19
CA THR A 65 3.59 -36.76 20.03
C THR A 65 2.49 -35.74 20.21
N VAL A 66 2.85 -34.49 19.99
CA VAL A 66 1.93 -33.36 20.07
C VAL A 66 1.91 -32.67 18.72
N LYS A 67 0.73 -32.50 18.15
CA LYS A 67 0.47 -31.73 16.96
C LYS A 67 -0.35 -30.51 17.35
N LEU A 68 -0.04 -29.33 16.80
CA LEU A 68 -0.76 -28.09 17.04
C LEU A 68 -1.02 -27.42 15.70
N GLU A 69 -2.28 -27.12 15.41
CA GLU A 69 -2.72 -26.54 14.15
C GLU A 69 -3.70 -25.39 14.41
N PRO A 70 -3.53 -24.23 13.74
CA PRO A 70 -4.49 -23.13 13.84
C PRO A 70 -5.79 -23.43 13.09
N GLN A 71 -6.89 -22.77 13.47
CA GLN A 71 -8.17 -22.90 12.76
C GLN A 71 -8.10 -22.39 11.31
N LYS A 72 -7.30 -21.35 11.07
CA LYS A 72 -7.04 -20.79 9.74
C LYS A 72 -5.53 -20.74 9.54
N VAL A 73 -5.09 -21.19 8.38
CA VAL A 73 -3.70 -21.00 7.95
C VAL A 73 -3.61 -19.59 7.35
N SER A 74 -2.85 -18.71 7.99
CA SER A 74 -2.46 -17.40 7.46
C SER A 74 -0.97 -17.42 7.14
N ASN A 75 -0.55 -16.57 6.20
CA ASN A 75 0.86 -16.31 5.95
C ASN A 75 1.46 -15.32 6.96
N GLU A 76 0.62 -14.66 7.77
CA GLU A 76 1.04 -13.74 8.81
C GLU A 76 1.57 -14.46 10.06
N PHE A 77 2.40 -13.75 10.83
CA PHE A 77 2.97 -14.27 12.06
C PHE A 77 1.93 -14.33 13.19
N ASP A 78 1.45 -15.53 13.50
CA ASP A 78 0.55 -15.77 14.64
C ASP A 78 1.32 -15.82 15.98
N LYS A 79 1.33 -14.70 16.71
CA LYS A 79 1.99 -14.61 18.03
C LYS A 79 1.37 -15.55 19.07
N ASN A 80 0.05 -15.76 19.06
CA ASN A 80 -0.63 -16.62 20.03
C ASN A 80 -0.26 -18.10 19.83
N LEU A 81 -0.19 -18.55 18.58
CA LEU A 81 0.31 -19.88 18.23
C LEU A 81 1.78 -20.05 18.64
N TYR A 82 2.61 -19.02 18.41
CA TYR A 82 4.02 -19.03 18.78
C TYR A 82 4.23 -19.12 20.30
N ASP A 83 3.53 -18.29 21.08
CA ASP A 83 3.68 -18.32 22.53
C ASP A 83 3.14 -19.64 23.11
N LEU A 84 2.04 -20.15 22.57
CA LEU A 84 1.47 -21.43 22.99
C LEU A 84 2.41 -22.61 22.70
N LYS A 85 2.99 -22.71 21.49
CA LYS A 85 3.86 -23.85 21.15
C LYS A 85 5.11 -23.88 22.01
N ILE A 86 5.69 -22.71 22.33
CA ILE A 86 6.86 -22.61 23.22
C ILE A 86 6.47 -23.02 24.64
N HIS A 87 5.36 -22.50 25.15
CA HIS A 87 4.86 -22.85 26.48
C HIS A 87 4.54 -24.34 26.61
N LEU A 88 3.81 -24.90 25.63
CA LEU A 88 3.48 -26.32 25.55
C LEU A 88 4.74 -27.18 25.56
N LYS A 89 5.76 -26.80 24.78
CA LYS A 89 7.07 -27.45 24.80
C LYS A 89 7.71 -27.38 26.19
N ASP A 90 7.69 -26.24 26.88
CA ASP A 90 8.29 -26.10 28.21
C ASP A 90 7.58 -26.95 29.28
N VAL A 91 6.26 -26.97 29.28
CA VAL A 91 5.46 -27.79 30.20
C VAL A 91 5.73 -29.28 29.94
N VAL A 92 5.66 -29.72 28.69
CA VAL A 92 5.91 -31.13 28.34
C VAL A 92 7.36 -31.51 28.60
N ARG A 93 8.34 -30.68 28.22
CA ARG A 93 9.77 -31.00 28.37
C ARG A 93 10.18 -31.28 29.81
N SER A 94 9.51 -30.66 30.79
CA SER A 94 9.78 -30.84 32.21
C SER A 94 9.57 -32.28 32.72
N GLU A 95 8.77 -33.09 32.00
CA GLU A 95 8.38 -34.45 32.41
C GLU A 95 8.99 -35.54 31.52
N TRP A 96 9.65 -35.16 30.44
CA TRP A 96 10.17 -36.06 29.41
C TRP A 96 11.69 -36.00 29.32
N GLU A 97 12.33 -37.06 28.82
CA GLU A 97 13.80 -37.14 28.75
C GLU A 97 14.36 -36.35 27.57
N ASP A 98 13.73 -36.45 26.41
CA ASP A 98 14.13 -35.81 25.15
C ASP A 98 12.93 -35.16 24.46
N CYS A 99 13.21 -34.15 23.62
CA CYS A 99 12.22 -33.47 22.79
C CYS A 99 12.79 -33.29 21.38
N VAL A 100 12.02 -33.72 20.38
CA VAL A 100 12.37 -33.59 18.96
C VAL A 100 11.31 -32.71 18.32
N TRP A 101 11.73 -31.57 17.77
CA TRP A 101 10.86 -30.71 16.97
C TRP A 101 10.87 -31.20 15.53
N LEU A 102 9.72 -31.63 15.02
CA LEU A 102 9.64 -32.25 13.70
C LEU A 102 9.37 -31.22 12.60
N GLU A 103 8.33 -30.41 12.79
CA GLU A 103 7.86 -29.42 11.82
C GLU A 103 7.45 -28.14 12.56
N ASP A 104 7.76 -26.99 11.98
CA ASP A 104 7.37 -25.66 12.48
C ASP A 104 7.26 -24.68 11.30
N GLU A 105 6.04 -24.35 10.92
CA GLU A 105 5.79 -23.44 9.80
C GLU A 105 6.29 -22.02 10.11
N GLN A 106 6.16 -21.52 11.34
CA GLN A 106 6.62 -20.16 11.67
C GLN A 106 8.15 -20.07 11.71
N SER A 107 8.83 -21.10 12.23
CA SER A 107 10.30 -21.16 12.15
C SER A 107 10.78 -21.33 10.71
N THR A 108 10.00 -21.99 9.86
CA THR A 108 10.30 -22.13 8.42
C THR A 108 10.15 -20.78 7.73
N ALA A 109 9.07 -20.05 7.98
CA ALA A 109 8.86 -18.70 7.47
C ALA A 109 10.01 -17.74 7.86
N PHE A 110 10.46 -17.78 9.12
CA PHE A 110 11.66 -17.03 9.53
C PHE A 110 12.91 -17.39 8.73
N ALA A 111 13.12 -18.68 8.44
CA ALA A 111 14.27 -19.12 7.67
C ALA A 111 14.18 -18.67 6.21
N GLU A 112 13.00 -18.73 5.60
CA GLU A 112 12.74 -18.29 4.22
C GLU A 112 12.99 -16.79 4.05
N GLU A 113 12.47 -15.97 4.96
CA GLU A 113 12.71 -14.51 4.98
C GLU A 113 14.21 -14.21 5.07
N LEU A 114 14.89 -14.73 6.09
CA LEU A 114 16.31 -14.47 6.32
C LEU A 114 17.20 -14.97 5.18
N TYR A 115 16.85 -16.09 4.54
CA TYR A 115 17.65 -16.66 3.45
C TYR A 115 17.78 -15.68 2.27
N GLY A 116 16.69 -14.99 1.93
CA GLY A 116 16.70 -13.98 0.87
C GLY A 116 17.64 -12.81 1.17
N GLU A 117 17.55 -12.26 2.38
CA GLU A 117 18.40 -11.14 2.81
C GLU A 117 19.89 -11.53 2.92
N ILE A 118 20.18 -12.72 3.46
CA ILE A 118 21.52 -13.30 3.52
C ILE A 118 22.11 -13.45 2.12
N TYR A 119 21.34 -13.99 1.18
CA TYR A 119 21.78 -14.20 -0.20
C TYR A 119 22.18 -12.88 -0.87
N ARG A 120 21.36 -11.83 -0.72
CA ARG A 120 21.65 -10.48 -1.26
C ARG A 120 22.92 -9.89 -0.63
N THR A 121 23.07 -10.02 0.67
CA THR A 121 24.21 -9.49 1.43
C THR A 121 25.51 -10.21 1.08
N GLU A 122 25.47 -11.55 0.99
CA GLU A 122 26.63 -12.37 0.59
C GLU A 122 27.12 -12.00 -0.81
N ASN A 123 26.20 -11.92 -1.77
CA ASN A 123 26.55 -11.56 -3.14
C ASN A 123 27.05 -10.13 -3.27
N SER A 124 26.54 -9.21 -2.45
CA SER A 124 27.03 -7.83 -2.40
C SER A 124 28.50 -7.75 -2.02
N LEU A 125 28.96 -8.56 -1.05
CA LEU A 125 30.39 -8.62 -0.72
C LEU A 125 31.20 -9.25 -1.87
N ARG A 126 30.72 -10.33 -2.47
CA ARG A 126 31.40 -10.98 -3.62
C ARG A 126 31.59 -9.99 -4.77
N GLN A 127 30.56 -9.22 -5.10
CA GLN A 127 30.61 -8.18 -6.12
C GLN A 127 31.66 -7.11 -5.77
N PHE A 128 31.63 -6.60 -4.53
CA PHE A 128 32.58 -5.59 -4.06
C PHE A 128 34.03 -6.07 -4.16
N ILE A 129 34.32 -7.28 -3.65
CA ILE A 129 35.65 -7.89 -3.74
C ILE A 129 36.09 -7.97 -5.21
N ASN A 130 35.23 -8.47 -6.11
CA ASN A 130 35.58 -8.61 -7.51
C ASN A 130 35.90 -7.26 -8.16
N MET A 131 35.05 -6.24 -7.94
CA MET A 131 35.23 -4.90 -8.50
C MET A 131 36.58 -4.29 -8.07
N VAL A 132 36.85 -4.31 -6.76
CA VAL A 132 38.06 -3.69 -6.20
C VAL A 132 39.32 -4.44 -6.62
N MET A 133 39.29 -5.78 -6.62
CA MET A 133 40.43 -6.60 -7.02
C MET A 133 40.75 -6.46 -8.52
N VAL A 134 39.73 -6.45 -9.39
CA VAL A 134 39.91 -6.23 -10.83
C VAL A 134 40.49 -4.85 -11.10
N ARG A 135 40.00 -3.80 -10.44
CA ARG A 135 40.55 -2.44 -10.64
C ARG A 135 41.99 -2.31 -10.13
N THR A 136 42.32 -2.97 -9.01
CA THR A 136 43.65 -2.82 -8.39
C THR A 136 44.71 -3.69 -9.05
N PHE A 137 44.35 -4.91 -9.48
CA PHE A 137 45.31 -5.92 -9.95
C PHE A 137 45.05 -6.44 -11.37
N GLY A 138 44.00 -5.96 -12.04
CA GLY A 138 43.58 -6.43 -13.35
C GLY A 138 42.80 -7.75 -13.30
N THR A 139 42.40 -8.26 -14.47
CA THR A 139 41.50 -9.42 -14.59
C THR A 139 42.14 -10.76 -14.16
N SER A 140 43.47 -10.84 -14.10
CA SER A 140 44.22 -12.03 -13.66
C SER A 140 44.47 -12.06 -12.15
N TRP A 141 43.74 -11.25 -11.37
CA TRP A 141 43.95 -11.15 -9.93
C TRP A 141 43.73 -12.49 -9.21
N TRP A 142 42.76 -13.29 -9.66
CA TRP A 142 42.46 -14.60 -9.09
C TRP A 142 43.66 -15.54 -9.13
N ASP A 143 44.39 -15.56 -10.24
CA ASP A 143 45.54 -16.45 -10.43
C ASP A 143 46.76 -16.01 -9.62
N ASN A 144 46.90 -14.72 -9.33
CA ASN A 144 48.13 -14.17 -8.77
C ASN A 144 48.05 -13.85 -7.27
N TYR A 145 46.85 -13.56 -6.74
CA TYR A 145 46.70 -13.02 -5.38
C TYR A 145 45.86 -13.89 -4.44
N ILE A 146 45.35 -15.02 -4.90
CA ILE A 146 44.50 -15.92 -4.10
C ILE A 146 45.30 -17.08 -3.50
N PRO A 147 45.05 -17.44 -2.22
CA PRO A 147 45.69 -18.60 -1.60
C PRO A 147 45.33 -19.92 -2.30
N GLN A 148 46.32 -20.81 -2.42
CA GLN A 148 46.18 -22.10 -3.12
C GLN A 148 45.00 -22.94 -2.59
N LYS A 149 44.75 -22.92 -1.27
CA LYS A 149 43.62 -23.62 -0.64
C LYS A 149 42.26 -23.24 -1.28
N LEU A 150 42.06 -21.97 -1.63
CA LEU A 150 40.81 -21.51 -2.23
C LEU A 150 40.71 -21.89 -3.72
N LYS A 151 41.84 -21.89 -4.43
CA LYS A 151 41.92 -22.40 -5.81
C LYS A 151 41.58 -23.89 -5.88
N ASP A 152 42.14 -24.69 -4.96
CA ASP A 152 41.86 -26.12 -4.90
C ASP A 152 40.37 -26.39 -4.61
N LYS A 153 39.74 -25.59 -3.74
CA LYS A 153 38.29 -25.64 -3.49
C LYS A 153 37.50 -25.33 -4.77
N TYR A 154 37.84 -24.26 -5.48
CA TYR A 154 37.23 -23.90 -6.75
C TYR A 154 37.35 -25.03 -7.79
N ASP A 155 38.56 -25.56 -7.99
CA ASP A 155 38.85 -26.61 -8.96
C ASP A 155 38.01 -27.88 -8.70
N SER A 156 37.75 -28.19 -7.44
CA SER A 156 36.92 -29.34 -7.05
C SER A 156 35.42 -29.17 -7.32
N ARG A 157 34.90 -27.94 -7.43
CA ARG A 157 33.46 -27.65 -7.46
C ARG A 157 32.95 -27.11 -8.81
N HIS A 158 33.74 -26.30 -9.50
CA HIS A 158 33.28 -25.54 -10.69
C HIS A 158 32.72 -26.43 -11.82
N VAL A 159 33.30 -27.62 -12.04
CA VAL A 159 32.85 -28.55 -13.08
C VAL A 159 31.39 -28.97 -12.86
N ALA A 160 31.00 -29.21 -11.61
CA ALA A 160 29.65 -29.62 -11.27
C ALA A 160 28.66 -28.46 -11.47
N TYR A 161 29.04 -27.24 -11.08
CA TYR A 161 28.19 -26.05 -11.21
C TYR A 161 27.97 -25.66 -12.67
N LYS A 162 29.03 -25.59 -13.48
CA LYS A 162 28.93 -25.25 -14.92
C LYS A 162 28.13 -26.26 -15.73
N ARG A 163 28.06 -27.52 -15.29
CA ARG A 163 27.23 -28.56 -15.92
C ARG A 163 25.73 -28.31 -15.73
N ILE A 164 25.32 -27.75 -14.59
CA ILE A 164 23.90 -27.52 -14.28
C ILE A 164 23.38 -26.30 -15.05
N ALA A 165 24.19 -25.25 -15.16
CA ALA A 165 23.82 -23.99 -15.77
C ALA A 165 24.59 -23.74 -17.08
N GLU A 166 24.29 -24.51 -18.13
CA GLU A 166 25.03 -24.50 -19.41
C GLU A 166 25.07 -23.08 -20.05
N SER A 167 24.00 -22.29 -19.93
CA SER A 167 23.94 -20.92 -20.45
C SER A 167 25.01 -19.98 -19.86
N PHE A 168 25.53 -20.29 -18.67
CA PHE A 168 26.52 -19.46 -17.95
C PHE A 168 27.92 -20.10 -17.91
N LYS A 169 28.16 -21.15 -18.70
CA LYS A 169 29.44 -21.89 -18.71
C LYS A 169 30.66 -21.03 -19.05
N ASN A 170 30.45 -19.98 -19.85
CA ASN A 170 31.44 -19.00 -20.27
C ASN A 170 31.61 -17.83 -19.30
N VAL A 171 30.90 -17.82 -18.16
CA VAL A 171 31.04 -16.80 -17.11
C VAL A 171 32.03 -17.28 -16.05
N SER A 172 32.76 -16.34 -15.44
CA SER A 172 33.62 -16.64 -14.29
C SER A 172 32.76 -16.87 -13.04
N ASP A 173 32.96 -18.02 -12.40
CA ASP A 173 32.27 -18.48 -11.19
C ASP A 173 33.22 -18.61 -9.99
N HIS A 174 34.40 -17.99 -10.06
CA HIS A 174 35.47 -18.09 -9.06
C HIS A 174 34.96 -17.78 -7.64
N LEU A 175 34.44 -16.57 -7.43
CA LEU A 175 33.90 -16.18 -6.14
C LEU A 175 32.61 -16.91 -5.82
N ILE A 176 31.76 -17.26 -6.81
CA ILE A 176 30.49 -17.94 -6.54
C ILE A 176 30.71 -19.36 -6.00
N SER A 177 31.85 -19.99 -6.35
CA SER A 177 32.13 -21.40 -6.01
C SER A 177 32.83 -21.60 -4.65
N ILE A 178 33.16 -20.54 -3.93
CA ILE A 178 33.80 -20.59 -2.60
C ILE A 178 32.81 -20.21 -1.49
N ASP A 179 33.06 -20.68 -0.27
CA ASP A 179 32.12 -20.53 0.85
C ASP A 179 32.11 -19.08 1.38
N THR A 180 31.07 -18.68 2.13
CA THR A 180 30.95 -17.33 2.72
C THR A 180 32.11 -17.02 3.67
N ASP A 181 32.54 -18.02 4.43
CA ASP A 181 33.68 -17.91 5.36
C ASP A 181 35.00 -17.68 4.61
N ASP A 182 35.12 -18.22 3.39
CA ASP A 182 36.32 -18.10 2.57
C ASP A 182 36.54 -16.66 2.06
N LEU A 183 35.49 -15.81 2.06
CA LEU A 183 35.60 -14.41 1.63
C LEU A 183 36.47 -13.58 2.57
N ILE A 184 36.37 -13.81 3.88
CA ILE A 184 37.26 -13.13 4.84
C ILE A 184 38.68 -13.70 4.78
N ASP A 185 38.83 -15.02 4.61
CA ASP A 185 40.15 -15.65 4.37
C ASP A 185 40.84 -15.02 3.15
N LEU A 186 40.07 -14.65 2.12
CA LEU A 186 40.55 -13.95 0.92
C LEU A 186 40.92 -12.50 1.25
N MET A 187 39.99 -11.72 1.84
CA MET A 187 40.20 -10.29 2.09
C MET A 187 41.38 -10.02 3.04
N THR A 188 41.61 -10.93 3.99
CA THR A 188 42.71 -10.83 4.97
C THR A 188 43.96 -11.57 4.54
N HIS A 189 44.03 -12.06 3.30
CA HIS A 189 45.16 -12.85 2.84
C HIS A 189 46.45 -12.02 2.76
N VAL A 190 47.51 -12.57 3.36
CA VAL A 190 48.87 -12.03 3.26
C VAL A 190 49.67 -12.86 2.27
N LEU A 191 49.92 -12.29 1.09
CA LEU A 191 50.85 -12.86 0.13
C LEU A 191 52.25 -12.84 0.73
N LYS A 192 52.94 -13.97 0.62
CA LYS A 192 54.31 -14.12 1.10
C LYS A 192 55.26 -14.36 -0.04
N LYS A 193 56.39 -13.68 0.00
CA LYS A 193 57.52 -13.91 -0.88
C LYS A 193 58.55 -14.76 -0.16
N TRP A 194 59.18 -15.67 -0.90
CA TRP A 194 60.32 -16.40 -0.37
C TRP A 194 61.58 -15.55 -0.49
N GLU A 195 62.17 -15.22 0.66
CA GLU A 195 63.49 -14.61 0.75
C GLU A 195 64.48 -15.66 1.26
N PRO A 196 65.21 -16.34 0.34
CA PRO A 196 66.03 -17.47 0.71
C PRO A 196 67.17 -17.02 1.62
N GLN A 197 67.24 -17.62 2.80
CA GLN A 197 68.36 -17.48 3.72
C GLN A 197 69.17 -18.76 3.71
N HIS A 198 70.50 -18.63 3.75
CA HIS A 198 71.37 -19.79 3.80
C HIS A 198 71.11 -20.58 5.10
N ASP A 199 70.70 -21.85 4.96
CA ASP A 199 70.51 -22.79 6.06
C ASP A 199 71.21 -24.12 5.72
N LYS A 200 72.20 -24.49 6.54
CA LYS A 200 73.03 -25.69 6.35
C LYS A 200 72.24 -26.99 6.38
N GLU A 201 71.07 -27.03 7.03
CA GLU A 201 70.23 -28.23 7.06
C GLU A 201 69.39 -28.36 5.79
N ILE A 202 68.99 -27.24 5.17
CA ILE A 202 68.32 -27.24 3.87
C ILE A 202 69.31 -27.70 2.78
N GLU A 203 70.55 -27.18 2.78
CA GLU A 203 71.58 -27.57 1.83
C GLU A 203 71.93 -29.08 1.93
N LYS A 204 72.21 -29.56 3.15
CA LYS A 204 72.43 -31.00 3.40
C LYS A 204 71.25 -31.88 2.98
N ALA A 205 70.03 -31.36 3.06
CA ALA A 205 68.85 -32.10 2.65
C ALA A 205 68.72 -32.20 1.13
N LEU A 206 69.12 -31.15 0.39
CA LEU A 206 69.12 -31.14 -1.08
C LEU A 206 70.17 -32.09 -1.67
N GLU A 207 71.26 -32.37 -0.94
CA GLU A 207 72.29 -33.34 -1.34
C GLU A 207 71.89 -34.81 -1.12
N LYS A 208 70.85 -35.07 -0.33
CA LYS A 208 70.39 -36.44 -0.06
C LYS A 208 69.49 -36.95 -1.18
N THR A 209 69.69 -38.21 -1.58
CA THR A 209 68.85 -38.90 -2.57
C THR A 209 67.48 -39.32 -2.04
N ASN A 210 67.31 -39.42 -0.72
CA ASN A 210 66.02 -39.71 -0.06
C ASN A 210 65.96 -39.05 1.32
N LEU A 211 64.83 -38.41 1.63
CA LEU A 211 64.53 -37.79 2.93
C LEU A 211 63.39 -38.53 3.63
N GLY A 212 63.49 -38.75 4.93
CA GLY A 212 62.39 -39.27 5.73
C GLY A 212 61.31 -38.20 5.99
N GLN A 213 60.06 -38.60 6.24
CA GLN A 213 58.92 -37.69 6.47
C GLN A 213 59.20 -36.61 7.54
N LYS A 214 59.90 -36.99 8.63
CA LYS A 214 60.25 -36.08 9.72
C LYS A 214 61.26 -35.01 9.29
N GLU A 215 62.25 -35.38 8.48
CA GLU A 215 63.26 -34.44 7.95
C GLU A 215 62.61 -33.49 6.93
N LEU A 216 61.74 -34.01 6.06
CA LEU A 216 60.93 -33.23 5.13
C LEU A 216 60.10 -32.16 5.86
N ASN A 217 59.38 -32.54 6.92
CA ASN A 217 58.60 -31.59 7.71
C ASN A 217 59.48 -30.51 8.34
N GLN A 218 60.66 -30.88 8.86
CA GLN A 218 61.61 -29.91 9.42
C GLN A 218 62.13 -28.91 8.38
N ILE A 219 62.41 -29.36 7.16
CA ILE A 219 62.84 -28.49 6.06
C ILE A 219 61.71 -27.57 5.63
N ILE A 220 60.49 -28.10 5.49
CA ILE A 220 59.31 -27.31 5.17
C ILE A 220 59.09 -26.23 6.23
N ASP A 221 59.22 -26.55 7.52
CA ASP A 221 59.08 -25.58 8.60
C ASP A 221 60.17 -24.49 8.56
N LYS A 222 61.40 -24.84 8.14
CA LYS A 222 62.46 -23.85 7.93
C LYS A 222 62.20 -22.96 6.73
N LEU A 223 61.77 -23.53 5.61
CA LEU A 223 61.38 -22.77 4.42
C LEU A 223 60.21 -21.82 4.71
N ARG A 224 59.22 -22.27 5.49
CA ARG A 224 58.11 -21.43 5.97
C ARG A 224 58.57 -20.23 6.78
N LYS A 225 59.64 -20.37 7.59
CA LYS A 225 60.24 -19.25 8.35
C LYS A 225 60.99 -18.25 7.47
N GLN A 226 61.37 -18.63 6.26
CA GLN A 226 62.01 -17.74 5.27
C GLN A 226 60.98 -17.00 4.39
N LEU A 227 59.68 -17.25 4.59
CA LEU A 227 58.62 -16.52 3.91
C LEU A 227 58.38 -15.19 4.64
N VAL A 228 58.53 -14.08 3.92
CA VAL A 228 58.24 -12.73 4.41
C VAL A 228 56.94 -12.22 3.78
N ALA A 229 56.22 -11.36 4.49
CA ALA A 229 55.02 -10.73 3.95
C ALA A 229 55.39 -9.76 2.82
N GLU A 230 54.77 -9.93 1.65
CA GLU A 230 54.96 -9.08 0.48
C GLU A 230 53.79 -8.11 0.32
N ILE A 231 52.56 -8.62 0.39
CA ILE A 231 51.33 -7.83 0.28
C ILE A 231 50.32 -8.36 1.30
N ASN A 232 49.84 -7.48 2.18
CA ASN A 232 48.61 -7.74 2.94
C ASN A 232 47.44 -7.14 2.15
N LEU A 233 46.50 -7.98 1.72
CA LEU A 233 45.33 -7.51 0.96
C LEU A 233 44.42 -6.61 1.79
N TRP A 234 44.31 -6.85 3.10
CA TRP A 234 43.49 -6.03 3.98
C TRP A 234 44.03 -4.60 4.04
N ASP A 235 45.25 -4.45 4.55
CA ASP A 235 45.91 -3.14 4.75
C ASP A 235 46.06 -2.38 3.43
N LYS A 236 46.32 -3.09 2.32
CA LYS A 236 46.54 -2.46 1.02
C LYS A 236 45.25 -1.97 0.35
N ILE A 237 44.12 -2.65 0.59
CA ILE A 237 42.91 -2.49 -0.22
C ILE A 237 41.67 -2.27 0.62
N PHE A 238 41.38 -3.18 1.54
CA PHE A 238 40.06 -3.26 2.18
C PHE A 238 39.94 -2.33 3.40
N GLU A 239 41.03 -2.08 4.13
CA GLU A 239 41.06 -1.25 5.34
C GLU A 239 40.51 0.18 5.10
N LYS A 240 40.72 0.74 3.90
CA LYS A 240 40.21 2.10 3.61
C LYS A 240 38.69 2.16 3.38
N TYR A 241 38.05 1.04 3.08
CA TYR A 241 36.61 1.00 2.82
C TYR A 241 35.82 0.52 4.04
N PHE A 242 36.37 -0.45 4.77
CA PHE A 242 35.75 -1.07 5.94
C PHE A 242 36.33 -0.57 7.26
N GLY A 243 35.51 -0.45 8.30
CA GLY A 243 36.00 -0.15 9.65
C GLY A 243 36.64 -1.37 10.36
N ASP A 244 37.39 -1.10 11.43
CA ASP A 244 38.17 -2.11 12.18
C ASP A 244 37.36 -3.32 12.68
N GLY A 245 36.04 -3.21 12.83
CA GLY A 245 35.16 -4.27 13.34
C GLY A 245 34.45 -5.13 12.28
N PHE A 246 34.68 -4.88 10.99
CA PHE A 246 33.94 -5.57 9.92
C PHE A 246 34.23 -7.07 9.89
N VAL A 247 35.48 -7.47 10.15
CA VAL A 247 35.88 -8.89 10.13
C VAL A 247 35.13 -9.68 11.19
N GLU A 248 35.01 -9.18 12.42
CA GLU A 248 34.25 -9.85 13.48
C GLU A 248 32.75 -9.92 13.13
N THR A 249 32.21 -8.83 12.58
CA THR A 249 30.79 -8.77 12.21
C THR A 249 30.48 -9.76 11.10
N TRP A 250 31.37 -9.91 10.11
CA TRP A 250 31.23 -10.91 9.05
C TRP A 250 31.30 -12.35 9.58
N ILE A 251 32.22 -12.62 10.51
CA ILE A 251 32.33 -13.96 11.12
C ILE A 251 31.04 -14.32 11.87
N GLU A 252 30.39 -13.36 12.53
CA GLU A 252 29.09 -13.56 13.17
C GLU A 252 27.98 -13.79 12.13
N PHE A 253 27.92 -12.95 11.10
CA PHE A 253 27.00 -13.13 9.97
C PHE A 253 27.14 -14.51 9.32
N SER A 254 28.36 -14.98 9.08
CA SER A 254 28.66 -16.32 8.56
C SER A 254 28.08 -17.44 9.43
N LYS A 255 28.20 -17.32 10.76
CA LYS A 255 27.60 -18.29 11.70
C LYS A 255 26.08 -18.28 11.63
N ASN A 256 25.48 -17.09 11.57
CA ASN A 256 24.04 -16.90 11.46
C ASN A 256 23.52 -17.48 10.13
N ARG A 257 24.19 -17.20 9.02
CA ARG A 257 23.91 -17.77 7.70
C ARG A 257 23.97 -19.30 7.70
N ASN A 258 24.99 -19.88 8.32
CA ASN A 258 25.08 -21.35 8.46
C ASN A 258 23.96 -21.92 9.33
N HIS A 259 23.44 -21.16 10.30
CA HIS A 259 22.29 -21.59 11.09
C HIS A 259 21.02 -21.67 10.22
N VAL A 260 20.74 -20.60 9.45
CA VAL A 260 19.58 -20.49 8.56
C VAL A 260 19.66 -21.53 7.43
N ALA A 261 20.79 -21.60 6.70
CA ALA A 261 20.93 -22.46 5.52
C ALA A 261 20.91 -23.97 5.82
N HIS A 262 21.09 -24.36 7.09
CA HIS A 262 20.98 -25.75 7.55
C HIS A 262 19.64 -26.04 8.22
N ASN A 263 18.64 -25.18 8.02
CA ASN A 263 17.25 -25.32 8.50
C ASN A 263 17.19 -25.63 10.01
N LYS A 264 18.09 -25.00 10.79
CA LYS A 264 18.03 -25.12 12.25
C LYS A 264 16.89 -24.25 12.77
N LEU A 265 16.24 -24.71 13.83
CA LEU A 265 15.12 -23.99 14.46
C LEU A 265 15.51 -22.56 14.82
N LEU A 266 14.57 -21.65 14.56
CA LEU A 266 14.66 -20.23 14.84
C LEU A 266 13.50 -19.84 15.76
N ASP A 267 13.86 -19.26 16.90
CA ASP A 267 12.91 -18.54 17.74
C ASP A 267 12.84 -17.07 17.28
N LEU A 268 11.81 -16.35 17.72
CA LEU A 268 11.59 -14.95 17.35
C LEU A 268 12.80 -14.06 17.71
N SER A 269 13.46 -14.33 18.85
CA SER A 269 14.64 -13.57 19.27
C SER A 269 15.83 -13.79 18.35
N ALA A 270 16.06 -15.02 17.91
CA ALA A 270 17.09 -15.39 16.95
C ALA A 270 16.79 -14.76 15.59
N HIS A 271 15.54 -14.79 15.14
CA HIS A 271 15.09 -14.15 13.91
C HIS A 271 15.46 -12.66 13.90
N GLU A 272 15.04 -11.90 14.91
CA GLU A 272 15.33 -10.47 15.02
C GLU A 272 16.83 -10.16 15.12
N LYS A 273 17.59 -10.96 15.86
CA LYS A 273 19.04 -10.78 16.01
C LYS A 273 19.77 -11.02 14.69
N ILE A 274 19.41 -12.06 13.97
CA ILE A 274 20.00 -12.38 12.68
C ILE A 274 19.64 -11.28 11.67
N LYS A 275 18.38 -10.84 11.62
CA LYS A 275 17.93 -9.72 10.77
C LYS A 275 18.75 -8.45 11.02
N LYS A 276 18.92 -8.07 12.29
CA LYS A 276 19.79 -6.93 12.68
C LYS A 276 21.24 -7.14 12.25
N SER A 277 21.79 -8.34 12.44
CA SER A 277 23.15 -8.69 11.99
C SER A 277 23.32 -8.53 10.48
N ILE A 278 22.33 -8.96 9.68
CA ILE A 278 22.32 -8.80 8.23
C ILE A 278 22.31 -7.32 7.85
N ALA A 279 21.41 -6.52 8.43
CA ALA A 279 21.29 -5.10 8.14
C ALA A 279 22.59 -4.31 8.41
N ILE A 280 23.30 -4.63 9.51
CA ILE A 280 24.60 -4.02 9.84
C ILE A 280 25.64 -4.36 8.77
N VAL A 281 25.72 -5.62 8.34
CA VAL A 281 26.68 -6.04 7.32
C VAL A 281 26.34 -5.43 5.95
N ALA A 282 25.08 -5.46 5.56
CA ALA A 282 24.61 -4.90 4.30
C ALA A 282 24.91 -3.40 4.19
N SER A 283 24.56 -2.61 5.22
CA SER A 283 24.84 -1.17 5.27
C SER A 283 26.34 -0.85 5.26
N THR A 284 27.16 -1.69 5.89
CA THR A 284 28.62 -1.55 5.86
C THR A 284 29.19 -1.80 4.46
N ILE A 285 28.70 -2.84 3.76
CA ILE A 285 29.11 -3.13 2.37
C ILE A 285 28.65 -2.03 1.42
N TYR A 286 27.42 -1.54 1.59
CA TYR A 286 26.89 -0.43 0.81
C TYR A 286 27.76 0.82 0.97
N SER A 287 28.09 1.19 2.21
CA SER A 287 29.01 2.30 2.49
C SER A 287 30.39 2.10 1.85
N ALA A 288 30.90 0.87 1.83
CA ALA A 288 32.17 0.54 1.18
C ALA A 288 32.08 0.66 -0.35
N LYS A 289 30.99 0.21 -0.97
CA LYS A 289 30.71 0.38 -2.40
C LYS A 289 30.67 1.86 -2.79
N ASN A 290 29.91 2.67 -2.08
CA ASN A 290 29.80 4.11 -2.37
C ASN A 290 31.15 4.82 -2.27
N LYS A 291 31.96 4.51 -1.24
CA LYS A 291 33.34 5.05 -1.12
C LYS A 291 34.22 4.64 -2.31
N PHE A 292 34.13 3.39 -2.75
CA PHE A 292 34.91 2.88 -3.89
C PHE A 292 34.50 3.54 -5.21
N GLU A 293 33.21 3.75 -5.40
CA GLU A 293 32.61 4.38 -6.57
C GLU A 293 32.96 5.88 -6.65
N LEU A 294 32.84 6.61 -5.54
CA LEU A 294 33.23 8.03 -5.42
C LEU A 294 34.70 8.30 -5.78
N GLU A 295 35.61 7.36 -5.51
CA GLU A 295 37.03 7.50 -5.87
C GLU A 295 37.30 7.37 -7.38
N HIS A 296 36.36 6.86 -8.18
CA HIS A 296 36.64 6.37 -9.55
C HIS A 296 35.62 6.76 -10.62
N LEU A 297 34.53 7.43 -10.26
CA LEU A 297 33.50 7.90 -11.19
C LEU A 297 33.75 9.36 -11.58
N SER A 298 33.39 9.71 -12.81
CA SER A 298 33.12 11.11 -13.13
C SER A 298 31.83 11.55 -12.43
N GLU A 299 31.67 12.86 -12.21
CA GLU A 299 30.51 13.42 -11.48
C GLU A 299 29.17 12.98 -12.10
N GLU A 300 29.09 12.88 -13.44
CA GLU A 300 27.90 12.43 -14.18
C GLU A 300 27.54 10.95 -13.93
N GLU A 301 28.53 10.04 -13.87
CA GLU A 301 28.26 8.61 -13.66
C GLU A 301 27.86 8.30 -12.20
N LEU A 302 28.29 9.14 -11.25
CA LEU A 302 27.85 9.12 -9.85
C LEU A 302 26.40 9.55 -9.69
N GLU A 303 26.00 10.58 -10.42
CA GLU A 303 24.62 11.09 -10.37
C GLU A 303 23.63 10.06 -10.91
N GLU A 304 23.94 9.36 -12.01
CA GLU A 304 23.07 8.29 -12.54
C GLU A 304 22.90 7.12 -11.56
N ILE A 305 24.00 6.63 -10.96
CA ILE A 305 23.93 5.50 -10.03
C ILE A 305 23.23 5.89 -8.73
N HIS A 306 23.51 7.08 -8.18
CA HIS A 306 22.80 7.57 -7.00
C HIS A 306 21.31 7.80 -7.27
N ALA A 307 20.94 8.27 -8.47
CA ALA A 307 19.53 8.40 -8.85
C ALA A 307 18.84 7.03 -8.90
N GLU A 308 19.45 6.03 -9.54
CA GLU A 308 18.90 4.67 -9.62
C GLU A 308 18.76 4.01 -8.23
N PHE A 309 19.76 4.19 -7.35
CA PHE A 309 19.68 3.70 -5.97
C PHE A 309 18.65 4.46 -5.12
N ALA A 310 18.54 5.78 -5.30
CA ALA A 310 17.53 6.58 -4.61
C ALA A 310 16.11 6.17 -5.03
N GLU A 311 15.88 5.95 -6.32
CA GLU A 311 14.60 5.42 -6.84
C GLU A 311 14.28 4.04 -6.23
N TYR A 312 15.26 3.12 -6.16
CA TYR A 312 15.05 1.80 -5.54
C TYR A 312 14.78 1.88 -4.03
N GLU A 313 15.50 2.72 -3.28
CA GLU A 313 15.24 2.94 -1.85
C GLU A 313 13.87 3.59 -1.61
N GLU A 314 13.45 4.51 -2.48
CA GLU A 314 12.14 5.15 -2.43
C GLU A 314 11.02 4.12 -2.70
N GLU A 315 11.18 3.25 -3.70
CA GLU A 315 10.23 2.17 -4.02
C GLU A 315 10.09 1.16 -2.86
N GLU A 316 11.20 0.71 -2.26
CA GLU A 316 11.16 -0.18 -1.09
C GLU A 316 10.55 0.51 0.14
N SER A 317 10.83 1.81 0.35
CA SER A 317 10.24 2.59 1.44
C SER A 317 8.73 2.75 1.26
N GLU A 318 8.27 2.95 0.02
CA GLU A 318 6.85 3.09 -0.28
C GLU A 318 6.12 1.75 -0.08
N LEU A 319 6.70 0.64 -0.56
CA LEU A 319 6.18 -0.71 -0.29
C LEU A 319 6.11 -1.02 1.21
N ALA A 320 7.10 -0.59 1.99
CA ALA A 320 7.11 -0.77 3.44
C ALA A 320 6.00 0.05 4.12
N ARG A 321 5.81 1.31 3.72
CA ARG A 321 4.70 2.15 4.21
C ARG A 321 3.35 1.55 3.87
N GLN A 322 3.18 1.07 2.65
CA GLN A 322 1.91 0.52 2.19
C GLN A 322 1.52 -0.73 2.99
N ARG A 323 2.48 -1.62 3.27
CA ARG A 323 2.27 -2.74 4.19
C ARG A 323 1.95 -2.31 5.62
N GLU A 324 2.61 -1.26 6.11
CA GLU A 324 2.35 -0.75 7.45
C GLU A 324 0.92 -0.20 7.57
N ILE A 325 0.45 0.54 6.56
CA ILE A 325 -0.93 1.02 6.47
C ILE A 325 -1.91 -0.17 6.41
N GLU A 326 -1.65 -1.19 5.58
CA GLU A 326 -2.50 -2.38 5.51
C GLU A 326 -2.63 -3.08 6.88
N PHE A 327 -1.52 -3.28 7.60
CA PHE A 327 -1.57 -3.84 8.96
C PHE A 327 -2.34 -2.96 9.94
N MET A 328 -2.14 -1.63 9.86
CA MET A 328 -2.87 -0.67 10.69
C MET A 328 -4.38 -0.77 10.46
N GLU A 329 -4.81 -0.84 9.20
CA GLU A 329 -6.22 -0.94 8.82
C GLU A 329 -6.86 -2.25 9.31
N GLU A 330 -6.17 -3.38 9.10
CA GLU A 330 -6.66 -4.70 9.49
C GLU A 330 -6.78 -4.88 11.01
N GLU A 331 -5.78 -4.44 11.77
CA GLU A 331 -5.77 -4.59 13.23
C GLU A 331 -6.74 -3.63 13.94
N ALA A 332 -6.81 -2.37 13.49
CA ALA A 332 -7.66 -1.36 14.11
C ALA A 332 -9.09 -1.33 13.56
N GLY A 333 -9.35 -1.97 12.41
CA GLY A 333 -10.65 -1.99 11.75
C GLY A 333 -11.05 -0.62 11.16
N VAL A 334 -10.08 0.19 10.75
CA VAL A 334 -10.26 1.50 10.12
C VAL A 334 -9.69 1.48 8.71
N LYS A 335 -9.99 2.49 7.89
CA LYS A 335 -9.40 2.68 6.56
C LYS A 335 -8.75 4.04 6.46
N ILE A 336 -7.54 4.13 5.93
CA ILE A 336 -6.87 5.39 5.62
C ILE A 336 -6.98 5.57 4.12
N LYS A 337 -7.98 6.35 3.71
CA LYS A 337 -8.24 6.61 2.29
C LYS A 337 -7.31 7.69 1.77
N ASP A 338 -6.90 7.53 0.52
CA ASP A 338 -6.24 8.58 -0.25
C ASP A 338 -7.24 9.65 -0.73
N GLU A 339 -6.70 10.74 -1.27
CA GLU A 339 -7.49 11.88 -1.75
C GLU A 339 -8.55 11.47 -2.79
N ASP A 340 -8.21 10.54 -3.69
CA ASP A 340 -9.11 10.07 -4.75
C ASP A 340 -10.29 9.29 -4.18
N ALA A 341 -10.03 8.35 -3.26
CA ALA A 341 -11.08 7.56 -2.63
C ALA A 341 -11.98 8.39 -1.69
N ILE A 342 -11.49 9.51 -1.16
CA ILE A 342 -12.31 10.48 -0.40
C ILE A 342 -13.16 11.32 -1.36
N PHE A 343 -12.58 11.82 -2.46
CA PHE A 343 -13.30 12.59 -3.47
C PHE A 343 -14.46 11.78 -4.08
N GLU A 344 -14.24 10.51 -4.42
CA GLU A 344 -15.28 9.64 -4.96
C GLU A 344 -16.47 9.48 -4.00
N GLU A 345 -16.21 9.40 -2.69
CA GLU A 345 -17.24 9.29 -1.66
C GLU A 345 -18.16 10.52 -1.66
N PHE A 346 -17.60 11.74 -1.76
CA PHE A 346 -18.39 12.96 -1.88
C PHE A 346 -19.11 13.05 -3.22
N ASN A 347 -18.43 12.69 -4.30
CA ASN A 347 -18.96 12.81 -5.66
C ASN A 347 -20.21 11.95 -5.86
N GLU A 348 -20.25 10.74 -5.32
CA GLU A 348 -21.43 9.86 -5.38
C GLU A 348 -22.66 10.54 -4.77
N HIS A 349 -22.53 11.13 -3.58
CA HIS A 349 -23.64 11.77 -2.89
C HIS A 349 -24.07 13.09 -3.53
N ILE A 350 -23.13 13.92 -3.96
CA ILE A 350 -23.45 15.21 -4.59
C ILE A 350 -24.04 15.01 -5.98
N SER A 351 -23.56 14.04 -6.76
CA SER A 351 -24.15 13.71 -8.07
C SER A 351 -25.62 13.28 -7.96
N ASN A 352 -25.95 12.49 -6.94
CA ASN A 352 -27.33 12.10 -6.64
C ASN A 352 -28.19 13.31 -6.26
N PHE A 353 -27.65 14.22 -5.45
CA PHE A 353 -28.31 15.47 -5.06
C PHE A 353 -28.57 16.40 -6.26
N VAL A 354 -27.58 16.61 -7.14
CA VAL A 354 -27.73 17.42 -8.36
C VAL A 354 -28.80 16.83 -9.27
N THR A 355 -28.77 15.52 -9.46
CA THR A 355 -29.76 14.81 -10.29
C THR A 355 -31.17 14.96 -9.72
N SER A 356 -31.35 14.83 -8.40
CA SER A 356 -32.65 14.99 -7.73
C SER A 356 -33.27 16.37 -7.98
N ILE A 357 -32.45 17.43 -7.84
CA ILE A 357 -32.90 18.81 -8.10
C ILE A 357 -33.25 18.98 -9.59
N ALA A 358 -32.38 18.55 -10.50
CA ALA A 358 -32.60 18.70 -11.94
C ALA A 358 -33.87 17.97 -12.40
N ASP A 359 -34.12 16.75 -11.92
CA ASP A 359 -35.32 15.98 -12.21
C ASP A 359 -36.59 16.66 -11.70
N SER A 360 -36.54 17.29 -10.53
CA SER A 360 -37.70 17.96 -9.92
C SER A 360 -38.20 19.17 -10.73
N ILE A 361 -37.30 19.83 -11.46
CA ILE A 361 -37.60 21.03 -12.27
C ILE A 361 -37.59 20.76 -13.78
N TYR A 362 -37.35 19.51 -14.22
CA TYR A 362 -37.12 19.13 -15.61
C TYR A 362 -38.22 19.58 -16.60
N PHE A 363 -39.49 19.62 -16.16
CA PHE A 363 -40.62 19.97 -17.03
C PHE A 363 -40.90 21.48 -17.14
N ARG A 364 -40.13 22.33 -16.46
CA ARG A 364 -40.31 23.79 -16.51
C ARG A 364 -39.66 24.36 -17.78
N ASN A 365 -40.50 24.87 -18.68
CA ASN A 365 -40.04 25.43 -19.96
C ASN A 365 -39.57 26.88 -19.85
N ASP A 366 -39.94 27.56 -18.77
CA ASP A 366 -39.67 28.96 -18.47
C ASP A 366 -38.25 29.22 -17.93
N ILE A 367 -37.48 28.16 -17.71
CA ILE A 367 -36.12 28.21 -17.19
C ILE A 367 -35.13 27.49 -18.11
N ASN A 368 -33.85 27.80 -17.92
CA ASN A 368 -32.73 27.07 -18.49
C ASN A 368 -31.88 26.50 -17.35
N VAL A 369 -31.67 25.18 -17.36
CA VAL A 369 -30.91 24.48 -16.31
C VAL A 369 -29.61 23.96 -16.91
N LYS A 370 -28.49 24.29 -16.28
CA LYS A 370 -27.17 23.74 -16.59
C LYS A 370 -26.62 23.07 -15.34
N THR A 371 -26.15 21.85 -15.49
CA THR A 371 -25.52 21.07 -14.43
C THR A 371 -24.12 20.66 -14.87
N GLU A 372 -23.18 20.64 -13.93
CA GLU A 372 -21.83 20.17 -14.15
C GLU A 372 -21.44 19.15 -13.09
N ASP A 373 -20.68 18.13 -13.51
CA ASP A 373 -20.08 17.16 -12.60
C ASP A 373 -18.97 17.83 -11.78
N LEU A 374 -18.74 17.35 -10.56
CA LEU A 374 -17.66 17.83 -9.71
C LEU A 374 -16.30 17.61 -10.37
N ASN A 375 -15.47 18.66 -10.33
CA ASN A 375 -14.13 18.66 -10.85
C ASN A 375 -13.13 18.93 -9.72
N ARG A 376 -12.31 17.93 -9.41
CA ARG A 376 -11.23 18.01 -8.41
C ARG A 376 -10.26 19.17 -8.64
N SER A 377 -10.05 19.60 -9.89
CA SER A 377 -9.09 20.67 -10.21
C SER A 377 -9.60 22.08 -9.86
N GLU A 378 -10.90 22.21 -9.58
CA GLU A 378 -11.54 23.49 -9.32
C GLU A 378 -11.89 23.61 -7.83
N VAL A 379 -11.12 24.43 -7.11
CA VAL A 379 -11.38 24.74 -5.69
C VAL A 379 -12.79 25.31 -5.51
N THR A 380 -13.31 26.03 -6.49
CA THR A 380 -14.67 26.58 -6.46
C THR A 380 -15.35 26.39 -7.80
N GLN A 381 -16.41 25.57 -7.84
CA GLN A 381 -17.11 25.22 -9.07
C GLN A 381 -18.62 25.43 -8.93
N GLY A 382 -19.29 25.89 -10.00
CA GLY A 382 -20.76 25.91 -10.06
C GLY A 382 -21.31 24.57 -10.55
N ILE A 383 -22.03 23.84 -9.71
CA ILE A 383 -22.59 22.51 -10.06
C ILE A 383 -24.02 22.60 -10.61
N ILE A 384 -24.76 23.64 -10.26
CA ILE A 384 -26.12 23.91 -10.75
C ILE A 384 -26.22 25.39 -11.08
N LEU A 385 -26.74 25.71 -12.27
CA LEU A 385 -27.13 27.05 -12.68
C LEU A 385 -28.52 27.00 -13.31
N ILE A 386 -29.43 27.82 -12.77
CA ILE A 386 -30.80 28.00 -13.23
C ILE A 386 -30.97 29.46 -13.62
N GLU A 387 -31.32 29.70 -14.88
CA GLU A 387 -31.56 31.03 -15.44
C GLU A 387 -33.02 31.12 -15.90
N SER A 388 -33.72 32.19 -15.52
CA SER A 388 -35.06 32.45 -16.05
C SER A 388 -34.99 32.87 -17.52
N LYS A 389 -35.94 32.40 -18.33
CA LYS A 389 -36.14 32.92 -19.70
C LYS A 389 -37.05 34.13 -19.71
N ILE A 390 -37.76 34.39 -18.62
CA ILE A 390 -38.80 35.43 -18.51
C ILE A 390 -38.23 36.73 -17.97
N ASN A 391 -37.33 36.66 -16.99
CA ASN A 391 -36.69 37.81 -16.34
C ASN A 391 -35.20 37.55 -16.14
N ASP A 392 -34.48 38.52 -15.59
CA ASP A 392 -33.03 38.43 -15.34
C ASP A 392 -32.67 37.69 -14.04
N SER A 393 -33.61 36.93 -13.45
CA SER A 393 -33.35 36.19 -12.21
C SER A 393 -32.55 34.92 -12.45
N SER A 394 -31.66 34.60 -11.50
CA SER A 394 -30.76 33.45 -11.55
C SER A 394 -30.55 32.82 -10.18
N LEU A 395 -30.44 31.49 -10.17
CA LEU A 395 -30.10 30.69 -9.00
C LEU A 395 -28.90 29.81 -9.33
N LYS A 396 -27.91 29.79 -8.45
CA LYS A 396 -26.68 29.01 -8.63
C LYS A 396 -26.33 28.26 -7.35
N VAL A 397 -25.89 27.03 -7.49
CA VAL A 397 -25.24 26.27 -6.41
C VAL A 397 -23.75 26.16 -6.72
N VAL A 398 -22.93 26.62 -5.77
CA VAL A 398 -21.47 26.60 -5.86
C VAL A 398 -20.92 25.64 -4.84
N THR A 399 -19.88 24.91 -5.21
CA THR A 399 -19.16 24.00 -4.31
C THR A 399 -17.78 24.54 -4.02
N ASN A 400 -17.29 24.26 -2.82
CA ASN A 400 -15.89 24.45 -2.45
C ASN A 400 -15.39 23.20 -1.72
N ILE A 401 -14.30 22.64 -2.23
CA ILE A 401 -13.78 21.31 -1.89
C ILE A 401 -12.45 21.46 -1.17
N ASP A 402 -12.37 20.91 0.05
CA ASP A 402 -11.16 20.86 0.86
C ASP A 402 -10.93 19.41 1.33
N ILE A 403 -10.01 18.70 0.68
CA ILE A 403 -9.71 17.30 0.98
C ILE A 403 -8.35 17.22 1.66
N ASP A 404 -8.33 16.59 2.83
CA ASP A 404 -7.14 16.22 3.58
C ASP A 404 -7.11 14.70 3.73
N ASP A 405 -6.17 14.07 3.06
CA ASP A 405 -5.95 12.62 3.03
C ASP A 405 -5.11 12.12 4.21
N SER A 406 -4.65 13.01 5.08
CA SER A 406 -3.88 12.64 6.26
C SER A 406 -4.72 11.81 7.25
N ALA A 407 -4.09 10.84 7.90
CA ALA A 407 -4.74 10.01 8.91
C ALA A 407 -5.36 10.86 10.03
N GLY A 408 -6.63 10.57 10.34
CA GLY A 408 -7.38 11.23 11.41
C GLY A 408 -7.80 12.67 11.13
N GLN A 409 -7.54 13.21 9.94
CA GLN A 409 -8.06 14.50 9.52
C GLN A 409 -9.47 14.36 8.93
N THR A 410 -10.14 15.50 8.83
CA THR A 410 -11.51 15.59 8.30
C THR A 410 -11.48 16.40 7.01
N SER A 411 -11.94 15.79 5.92
CA SER A 411 -12.18 16.47 4.65
C SER A 411 -13.56 17.14 4.65
N ILE A 412 -13.70 18.29 4.01
CA ILE A 412 -14.92 19.12 4.03
C ILE A 412 -15.29 19.55 2.61
N VAL A 413 -16.55 19.36 2.23
CA VAL A 413 -17.14 19.95 1.01
C VAL A 413 -18.28 20.86 1.43
N SER A 414 -18.22 22.11 0.97
CA SER A 414 -19.26 23.11 1.22
C SER A 414 -20.06 23.41 -0.04
N LEU A 415 -21.38 23.48 0.08
CA LEU A 415 -22.33 23.81 -0.98
C LEU A 415 -23.02 25.12 -0.62
N SER A 416 -22.92 26.14 -1.44
CA SER A 416 -23.51 27.46 -1.21
C SER A 416 -24.57 27.78 -2.25
N LEU A 417 -25.76 28.17 -1.79
CA LEU A 417 -26.86 28.64 -2.61
C LEU A 417 -26.73 30.15 -2.82
N ILE A 418 -26.69 30.57 -4.08
CA ILE A 418 -26.60 31.98 -4.49
C ILE A 418 -27.80 32.32 -5.37
N VAL A 419 -28.54 33.37 -5.00
CA VAL A 419 -29.67 33.89 -5.77
C VAL A 419 -29.40 35.34 -6.13
N ASP A 420 -29.45 35.67 -7.42
CA ASP A 420 -29.19 37.01 -7.96
C ASP A 420 -27.88 37.65 -7.42
N GLY A 421 -26.86 36.81 -7.27
CA GLY A 421 -25.53 37.20 -6.77
C GLY A 421 -25.39 37.30 -5.25
N ASN A 422 -26.43 37.00 -4.47
CA ASN A 422 -26.38 37.00 -3.01
C ASN A 422 -26.37 35.56 -2.46
N GLU A 423 -25.42 35.25 -1.59
CA GLU A 423 -25.39 33.98 -0.86
C GLU A 423 -26.53 33.93 0.17
N ILE A 424 -27.37 32.90 0.07
CA ILE A 424 -28.57 32.72 0.88
C ILE A 424 -28.30 31.75 2.03
N SER A 425 -27.67 30.62 1.72
CA SER A 425 -27.37 29.55 2.67
C SER A 425 -26.22 28.67 2.19
N THR A 426 -25.63 27.95 3.14
CA THR A 426 -24.51 27.04 2.91
C THR A 426 -24.70 25.75 3.70
N CYS A 427 -24.37 24.63 3.07
CA CYS A 427 -24.40 23.28 3.62
C CYS A 427 -22.98 22.71 3.62
N GLU A 428 -22.55 22.11 4.72
CA GLU A 428 -21.24 21.47 4.85
C GLU A 428 -21.40 19.96 4.99
N LEU A 429 -20.64 19.23 4.19
CA LEU A 429 -20.48 17.77 4.24
C LEU A 429 -19.07 17.48 4.73
N SER A 430 -18.91 16.47 5.57
CA SER A 430 -17.59 16.12 6.08
C SER A 430 -17.33 14.62 6.08
N TYR A 431 -16.06 14.24 5.92
CA TYR A 431 -15.59 12.87 5.97
C TYR A 431 -14.40 12.77 6.92
N ASP A 432 -14.54 11.96 7.97
CA ASP A 432 -13.46 11.66 8.90
C ASP A 432 -12.61 10.51 8.34
N ASN A 433 -11.33 10.75 8.07
CA ASN A 433 -10.41 9.71 7.64
C ASN A 433 -9.99 8.84 8.84
N GLY A 434 -9.74 7.55 8.60
CA GLY A 434 -9.35 6.62 9.65
C GLY A 434 -8.02 7.01 10.30
N ASP A 435 -7.87 6.72 11.59
CA ASP A 435 -6.61 6.84 12.30
C ASP A 435 -6.46 5.70 13.30
N ALA A 436 -5.24 5.21 13.42
CA ALA A 436 -4.91 4.13 14.31
C ALA A 436 -3.57 4.40 14.99
N LYS A 437 -3.47 3.97 16.24
CA LYS A 437 -2.23 4.14 17.02
C LYS A 437 -1.80 2.83 17.63
N TRP A 438 -0.50 2.57 17.50
CA TRP A 438 0.15 1.44 18.14
C TRP A 438 -0.01 1.50 19.66
N ASN A 439 -0.44 0.40 20.27
CA ASN A 439 -0.50 0.25 21.71
C ASN A 439 0.61 -0.69 22.20
N ASP A 440 1.62 -0.13 22.86
CA ASP A 440 2.78 -0.89 23.37
C ASP A 440 2.40 -1.99 24.38
N ASP A 441 1.34 -1.81 25.16
CA ASP A 441 0.91 -2.75 26.20
C ASP A 441 0.18 -3.96 25.61
N LEU A 442 -0.56 -3.74 24.52
CA LEU A 442 -1.40 -4.74 23.87
C LEU A 442 -0.72 -5.37 22.64
N GLY A 443 0.25 -4.68 22.04
CA GLY A 443 1.04 -5.14 20.91
C GLY A 443 0.30 -5.22 19.59
N TYR A 444 -0.72 -4.36 19.39
CA TYR A 444 -1.46 -4.18 18.14
C TYR A 444 -2.00 -2.75 18.02
N TYR A 445 -2.44 -2.35 16.82
CA TYR A 445 -3.02 -1.03 16.55
C TYR A 445 -4.45 -0.89 17.09
N LEU A 446 -4.74 0.24 17.75
CA LEU A 446 -6.09 0.60 18.20
C LEU A 446 -6.65 1.77 17.39
N PRO A 447 -7.95 1.79 17.08
CA PRO A 447 -8.58 2.91 16.38
C PRO A 447 -8.59 4.16 17.26
N LEU A 448 -8.12 5.27 16.70
CA LEU A 448 -8.27 6.62 17.27
C LEU A 448 -9.47 7.33 16.65
N VAL A 449 -9.55 7.30 15.32
CA VAL A 449 -10.63 7.90 14.53
C VAL A 449 -11.21 6.82 13.62
N ASN A 450 -12.53 6.69 13.64
CA ASN A 450 -13.23 5.74 12.77
C ASN A 450 -13.73 6.49 11.54
N ASN A 451 -13.69 5.83 10.38
CA ASN A 451 -14.24 6.38 9.15
C ASN A 451 -15.71 6.75 9.34
N LYS A 452 -16.04 8.00 9.03
CA LYS A 452 -17.42 8.45 9.10
C LYS A 452 -17.71 9.56 8.11
N LEU A 453 -18.74 9.35 7.30
CA LEU A 453 -19.30 10.35 6.41
C LEU A 453 -20.50 11.03 7.10
N HIS A 454 -20.50 12.37 7.12
CA HIS A 454 -21.57 13.19 7.68
C HIS A 454 -22.22 14.01 6.57
N ILE A 455 -23.39 13.54 6.11
CA ILE A 455 -24.17 14.14 5.01
C ILE A 455 -25.63 14.43 5.42
N ASP A 456 -25.92 14.39 6.73
CA ASP A 456 -27.28 14.46 7.25
C ASP A 456 -28.03 15.73 6.84
N TYR A 457 -27.31 16.83 6.58
CA TYR A 457 -27.85 18.14 6.22
C TYR A 457 -28.18 18.30 4.73
N LEU A 458 -27.69 17.40 3.86
CA LEU A 458 -27.83 17.54 2.41
C LEU A 458 -29.30 17.52 1.96
N GLY A 459 -30.11 16.64 2.55
CA GLY A 459 -31.54 16.53 2.23
C GLY A 459 -32.39 17.70 2.73
N ASP A 460 -31.96 18.42 3.76
CA ASP A 460 -32.65 19.65 4.20
C ASP A 460 -32.25 20.84 3.33
N PHE A 461 -30.99 20.90 2.90
CA PHE A 461 -30.52 21.90 1.93
C PHE A 461 -31.20 21.75 0.57
N GLU A 462 -31.45 20.53 0.10
CA GLU A 462 -32.22 20.27 -1.11
C GLU A 462 -33.63 20.90 -1.05
N LYS A 463 -34.33 20.73 0.08
CA LYS A 463 -35.66 21.34 0.28
C LYS A 463 -35.57 22.87 0.26
N GLU A 464 -34.56 23.43 0.90
CA GLU A 464 -34.36 24.88 0.93
C GLU A 464 -34.13 25.46 -0.47
N ILE A 465 -33.35 24.77 -1.31
CA ILE A 465 -33.15 25.15 -2.72
C ILE A 465 -34.48 25.14 -3.47
N LEU A 466 -35.30 24.10 -3.29
CA LEU A 466 -36.60 24.00 -3.97
C LEU A 466 -37.59 25.06 -3.48
N GLU A 467 -37.60 25.38 -2.18
CA GLU A 467 -38.39 26.48 -1.62
C GLU A 467 -37.96 27.82 -2.23
N LYS A 468 -36.64 28.08 -2.31
CA LYS A 468 -36.11 29.31 -2.93
C LYS A 468 -36.32 29.35 -4.44
N PHE A 469 -36.30 28.20 -5.10
CA PHE A 469 -36.63 28.09 -6.51
C PHE A 469 -38.07 28.55 -6.78
N GLU A 470 -39.06 28.06 -6.02
CA GLU A 470 -40.45 28.46 -6.19
C GLU A 470 -40.69 29.95 -5.87
N GLU A 471 -39.96 30.52 -4.90
CA GLU A 471 -40.01 31.96 -4.60
C GLU A 471 -39.41 32.83 -5.72
N THR A 472 -38.31 32.36 -6.33
CA THR A 472 -37.56 33.12 -7.35
C THR A 472 -38.18 32.96 -8.74
N PHE A 473 -38.70 31.77 -9.04
CA PHE A 473 -39.29 31.39 -10.32
C PHE A 473 -40.75 30.95 -10.13
N PRO A 474 -41.66 31.88 -9.82
CA PRO A 474 -43.07 31.56 -9.64
C PRO A 474 -43.65 30.98 -10.93
N ASN A 475 -44.54 30.00 -10.81
CA ASN A 475 -45.23 29.42 -11.95
C ASN A 475 -46.30 30.40 -12.50
N LEU A 476 -45.89 31.24 -13.44
CA LEU A 476 -46.75 32.26 -14.05
C LEU A 476 -47.89 31.66 -14.89
N VAL A 477 -47.77 30.42 -15.36
CA VAL A 477 -48.86 29.73 -16.08
C VAL A 477 -50.07 29.54 -15.15
N LEU A 478 -49.84 29.10 -13.91
CA LEU A 478 -50.90 28.98 -12.90
C LEU A 478 -51.51 30.34 -12.53
N GLU A 479 -50.70 31.40 -12.52
CA GLU A 479 -51.20 32.75 -12.26
C GLU A 479 -52.12 33.25 -13.39
N VAL A 480 -51.74 33.01 -14.65
CA VAL A 480 -52.58 33.30 -15.82
C VAL A 480 -53.89 32.52 -15.77
N GLU A 481 -53.86 31.23 -15.44
CA GLU A 481 -55.07 30.41 -15.31
C GLU A 481 -56.03 30.96 -14.25
N SER A 482 -55.48 31.39 -13.10
CA SER A 482 -56.24 31.99 -12.01
C SER A 482 -56.89 33.31 -12.44
N ARG A 483 -56.14 34.20 -13.11
CA ARG A 483 -56.66 35.47 -13.65
C ARG A 483 -57.71 35.25 -14.74
N LYS A 484 -57.51 34.29 -15.66
CA LYS A 484 -58.52 33.90 -16.67
C LYS A 484 -59.83 33.48 -16.01
N TYR A 485 -59.77 32.71 -14.93
CA TYR A 485 -60.96 32.31 -14.18
C TYR A 485 -61.70 33.52 -13.55
N GLU A 486 -60.97 34.50 -13.02
CA GLU A 486 -61.57 35.72 -12.47
C GLU A 486 -62.22 36.60 -13.53
N VAL A 487 -61.59 36.75 -14.70
CA VAL A 487 -62.13 37.49 -15.84
C VAL A 487 -63.46 36.89 -16.31
N VAL A 488 -63.55 35.57 -16.41
CA VAL A 488 -64.81 34.86 -16.74
C VAL A 488 -65.91 35.12 -15.72
N LYS A 489 -65.56 35.27 -14.43
CA LYS A 489 -66.53 35.43 -13.33
C LYS A 489 -66.99 36.88 -13.12
N ASN A 490 -66.09 37.85 -13.27
CA ASN A 490 -66.31 39.25 -12.87
C ASN A 490 -66.30 40.24 -14.06
N GLY A 491 -65.88 39.80 -15.25
CA GLY A 491 -65.66 40.66 -16.41
C GLY A 491 -64.36 41.46 -16.31
N GLY A 492 -63.60 41.54 -17.41
CA GLY A 492 -62.29 42.21 -17.47
C GLY A 492 -61.60 41.98 -18.82
N ALA A 493 -60.42 42.57 -19.01
CA ALA A 493 -59.54 42.25 -20.14
C ALA A 493 -58.79 40.94 -19.85
N GLU A 494 -58.59 40.10 -20.86
CA GLU A 494 -57.78 38.89 -20.69
C GLU A 494 -56.31 39.25 -20.43
N PRO A 495 -55.58 38.47 -19.61
CA PRO A 495 -54.17 38.73 -19.32
C PRO A 495 -53.22 38.31 -20.46
N VAL A 496 -53.72 37.61 -21.47
CA VAL A 496 -52.93 37.07 -22.60
C VAL A 496 -53.57 37.40 -23.94
N ALA A 497 -52.77 37.37 -25.01
CA ALA A 497 -53.23 37.60 -26.38
C ALA A 497 -54.06 36.43 -26.93
N ASP A 498 -54.85 36.69 -27.96
CA ASP A 498 -55.78 35.74 -28.61
C ASP A 498 -55.12 34.81 -29.65
N PHE A 499 -53.79 34.67 -29.59
CA PHE A 499 -53.00 33.84 -30.50
C PHE A 499 -52.00 32.95 -29.74
N HIS A 500 -51.52 31.89 -30.41
CA HIS A 500 -50.64 30.89 -29.81
C HIS A 500 -49.17 31.29 -29.96
N CYS A 501 -48.34 30.94 -28.98
CA CYS A 501 -46.90 31.18 -29.05
C CYS A 501 -46.27 30.38 -30.20
N GLU A 502 -45.47 31.04 -31.03
CA GLU A 502 -44.72 30.44 -32.15
C GLU A 502 -43.77 29.30 -31.74
N GLU A 503 -43.26 29.30 -30.50
CA GLU A 503 -42.26 28.32 -30.07
C GLU A 503 -42.87 27.12 -29.33
N CYS A 504 -43.81 27.37 -28.41
CA CYS A 504 -44.43 26.32 -27.60
C CYS A 504 -45.88 25.99 -27.96
N ASP A 505 -46.50 26.70 -28.91
CA ASP A 505 -47.88 26.54 -29.36
C ASP A 505 -48.95 26.70 -28.25
N GLU A 506 -48.60 27.36 -27.14
CA GLU A 506 -49.53 27.62 -26.04
C GLU A 506 -50.11 29.05 -26.12
N PRO A 507 -51.41 29.27 -25.80
CA PRO A 507 -52.07 30.58 -25.81
C PRO A 507 -51.75 31.38 -24.53
N LEU A 508 -50.47 31.67 -24.35
CA LEU A 508 -49.87 32.19 -23.11
C LEU A 508 -48.95 33.40 -23.34
N VAL A 509 -49.20 34.18 -24.40
CA VAL A 509 -48.45 35.43 -24.69
C VAL A 509 -49.00 36.56 -23.84
N SER A 510 -48.18 37.14 -22.96
CA SER A 510 -48.62 38.19 -22.02
C SER A 510 -48.95 39.50 -22.74
N ILE A 511 -50.08 40.10 -22.35
CA ILE A 511 -50.44 41.50 -22.69
C ILE A 511 -50.59 42.37 -21.44
N ASP A 512 -50.23 41.81 -20.28
CA ASP A 512 -50.28 42.46 -18.97
C ASP A 512 -48.86 42.63 -18.43
N GLU A 513 -48.39 43.88 -18.38
CA GLU A 513 -47.06 44.25 -17.85
C GLU A 513 -46.83 43.78 -16.40
N SER A 514 -47.89 43.44 -15.66
CA SER A 514 -47.75 42.93 -14.29
C SER A 514 -47.40 41.44 -14.20
N LEU A 515 -47.47 40.68 -15.30
CA LEU A 515 -47.07 39.27 -15.36
C LEU A 515 -45.65 39.11 -15.90
N CYS A 516 -45.40 39.67 -17.08
CA CYS A 516 -44.09 39.79 -17.70
C CYS A 516 -44.16 40.83 -18.82
N ASP A 517 -43.04 41.10 -19.48
CA ASP A 517 -42.98 42.05 -20.60
C ASP A 517 -44.04 41.72 -21.67
N VAL A 518 -44.75 42.76 -22.13
CA VAL A 518 -45.80 42.62 -23.14
C VAL A 518 -45.23 42.05 -24.43
N GLY A 519 -45.86 40.99 -24.95
CA GLY A 519 -45.38 40.22 -26.09
C GLY A 519 -44.55 39.00 -25.72
N LYS A 520 -44.20 38.78 -24.44
CA LYS A 520 -43.43 37.62 -24.01
C LYS A 520 -44.35 36.45 -23.60
N CYS A 521 -44.01 35.23 -24.02
CA CYS A 521 -44.73 34.03 -23.59
C CYS A 521 -44.40 33.67 -22.14
N VAL A 522 -45.40 33.51 -21.27
CA VAL A 522 -45.18 33.15 -19.86
C VAL A 522 -44.76 31.69 -19.63
N ASN A 523 -44.84 30.83 -20.66
CA ASN A 523 -44.49 29.41 -20.56
C ASN A 523 -43.05 29.13 -21.04
N CYS A 524 -42.58 29.80 -22.09
CA CYS A 524 -41.24 29.56 -22.65
C CYS A 524 -40.34 30.79 -22.74
N GLY A 525 -40.87 31.99 -22.49
CA GLY A 525 -40.10 33.24 -22.54
C GLY A 525 -39.84 33.80 -23.95
N TYR A 526 -40.38 33.19 -25.01
CA TYR A 526 -40.23 33.68 -26.38
C TYR A 526 -40.90 35.06 -26.56
N GLU A 527 -40.23 35.98 -27.26
CA GLU A 527 -40.67 37.35 -27.46
C GLU A 527 -41.36 37.50 -28.83
N HIS A 528 -42.61 37.94 -28.82
CA HIS A 528 -43.41 38.20 -30.01
C HIS A 528 -43.47 39.71 -30.30
N SER A 529 -43.43 40.06 -31.59
CA SER A 529 -43.65 41.45 -32.02
C SER A 529 -45.15 41.72 -32.13
N LEU A 530 -45.68 42.56 -31.25
CA LEU A 530 -47.10 42.92 -31.21
C LEU A 530 -47.37 44.23 -31.94
N GLU A 531 -48.37 44.22 -32.84
CA GLU A 531 -48.92 45.42 -33.47
C GLU A 531 -50.43 45.53 -33.19
N GLU A 532 -50.94 46.76 -33.08
CA GLU A 532 -52.36 47.03 -32.89
C GLU A 532 -53.03 47.30 -34.26
N CYS A 533 -54.08 46.55 -34.57
CA CYS A 533 -54.82 46.73 -35.82
C CYS A 533 -55.57 48.07 -35.83
N LEU A 534 -55.30 48.92 -36.82
CA LEU A 534 -55.92 50.26 -36.96
C LEU A 534 -57.46 50.25 -37.09
N ARG A 535 -58.06 49.09 -37.33
CA ARG A 535 -59.50 48.93 -37.54
C ARG A 535 -60.25 48.32 -36.36
N CYS A 536 -59.77 47.19 -35.84
CA CYS A 536 -60.44 46.47 -34.76
C CYS A 536 -59.77 46.66 -33.40
N GLU A 537 -58.65 47.38 -33.34
CA GLU A 537 -57.87 47.67 -32.12
C GLU A 537 -57.38 46.38 -31.41
N GLN A 538 -57.45 45.22 -32.08
CA GLN A 538 -56.90 43.97 -31.56
C GLN A 538 -55.40 43.91 -31.80
N LEU A 539 -54.68 43.43 -30.78
CA LEU A 539 -53.27 43.09 -30.87
C LEU A 539 -53.10 41.80 -31.69
N TYR A 540 -52.22 41.85 -32.68
CA TYR A 540 -51.83 40.69 -33.49
C TYR A 540 -50.30 40.57 -33.53
N ASN A 541 -49.82 39.37 -33.81
CA ASN A 541 -48.40 39.11 -33.94
C ASN A 541 -47.90 39.51 -35.33
N SER A 542 -47.18 40.63 -35.45
CA SER A 542 -46.70 41.17 -36.72
C SER A 542 -45.67 40.29 -37.43
N ASN A 543 -45.09 39.31 -36.74
CA ASN A 543 -44.14 38.36 -37.34
C ASN A 543 -44.83 37.23 -38.12
N VAL A 544 -46.10 36.94 -37.80
CA VAL A 544 -46.84 35.80 -38.35
C VAL A 544 -48.09 36.24 -39.10
N GLU A 545 -48.77 37.27 -38.59
CA GLU A 545 -50.06 37.76 -39.06
C GLU A 545 -50.00 39.27 -39.35
N GLY A 546 -50.84 39.73 -40.28
CA GLY A 546 -51.07 41.15 -40.55
C GLY A 546 -50.24 41.74 -41.68
N GLN A 547 -50.85 42.70 -42.40
CA GLN A 547 -50.24 43.47 -43.48
C GLN A 547 -50.71 44.92 -43.43
N ASN A 548 -49.80 45.87 -43.66
CA ASN A 548 -50.09 47.31 -43.70
C ASN A 548 -50.82 47.85 -42.44
N ASN A 549 -50.42 47.42 -41.24
CA ASN A 549 -50.99 47.81 -39.94
C ASN A 549 -52.43 47.30 -39.68
N PHE A 550 -52.86 46.25 -40.38
CA PHE A 550 -54.14 45.57 -40.16
C PHE A 550 -53.90 44.09 -39.90
N CYS A 551 -54.64 43.50 -38.95
CA CYS A 551 -54.68 42.04 -38.78
C CYS A 551 -55.28 41.37 -40.02
N ASP A 552 -54.97 40.08 -40.26
CA ASP A 552 -55.36 39.35 -41.48
C ASP A 552 -56.87 39.42 -41.77
N SER A 553 -57.71 39.30 -40.73
CA SER A 553 -59.16 39.41 -40.87
C SER A 553 -59.62 40.80 -41.35
N CYS A 554 -58.99 41.87 -40.84
CA CYS A 554 -59.29 43.24 -41.24
C CYS A 554 -58.68 43.60 -42.60
N TYR A 555 -57.50 43.06 -42.91
CA TYR A 555 -56.84 43.23 -44.20
C TYR A 555 -57.61 42.53 -45.32
N GLU A 556 -58.01 41.27 -45.12
CA GLU A 556 -58.86 40.53 -46.07
C GLU A 556 -60.22 41.20 -46.29
N TYR A 557 -60.77 41.87 -45.28
CA TYR A 557 -61.97 42.68 -45.47
C TYR A 557 -61.70 43.87 -46.40
N LEU A 558 -60.57 44.55 -46.22
CA LEU A 558 -60.18 45.73 -47.02
C LEU A 558 -59.80 45.36 -48.46
N ASP A 559 -59.25 44.16 -48.71
CA ASP A 559 -58.89 43.67 -50.04
C ASP A 559 -60.10 43.11 -50.83
N ARG A 560 -61.22 42.85 -50.15
CA ARG A 560 -62.49 42.40 -50.76
C ARG A 560 -63.46 43.53 -51.12
N GLU A 561 -63.18 44.78 -50.70
CA GLU A 561 -63.87 46.01 -51.16
C GLU A 561 -63.12 46.64 -52.35
#